data_AF-A0A1A8XKX9-F1
#
_entry.id   AF-A0A1A8XKX9-F1
#
_cell.length_a   1.000
_cell.length_b   1.000
_cell.length_c   1.000
_cell.angle_alpha   90.00
_cell.angle_beta   90.00
_cell.angle_gamma   90.00
#
_symmetry.space_group_name_H-M   'P 1'
#
loop_
_entity.id
_entity.type
_entity.pdbx_description
1 polymer ?
#
loop_
_entity_poly.entity_id
_entity_poly.type
_entity_poly.pdbx_seq_one_letter_code
_entity_poly.pdbx_strand_id
1 'polypeptide(L)'
;MSFGLNQLGLLAPAFRDQPRIPHTASGKPRTEAHKQLLVDQIVIDFHWLHCRQEKVIPRWAELETLLSHTTRFDADAISERIATRKWSKAFRADELLQLTSRQQYQLVQLRTEDRKDEYRQIVEGIRQPAGAGGPSRVPALIVPIRKAINEWAERSHQIRGHEAIYQALWVARTLLGTNALTKHVAELAALQCGVMPLSPRTIADKLKQLDLTLMKAGIAGGSAGGSAGGSAGRM
;
A
#
# COMPACT_ATOMS: atom_id res chain seq x y z
N MET A 1 -2.37 -1.18 21.16
CA MET A 1 -3.12 -0.24 20.29
C MET A 1 -3.35 -0.76 18.86
N SER A 2 -2.41 -1.47 18.22
CA SER A 2 -2.52 -1.88 16.81
C SER A 2 -3.66 -2.88 16.48
N PHE A 3 -3.95 -3.86 17.34
CA PHE A 3 -5.01 -4.84 17.08
C PHE A 3 -6.44 -4.26 17.14
N GLY A 4 -6.70 -3.28 18.00
CA GLY A 4 -8.00 -2.58 18.03
C GLY A 4 -8.30 -1.86 16.70
N LEU A 5 -7.26 -1.30 16.06
CA LEU A 5 -7.40 -0.66 14.74
C LEU A 5 -7.72 -1.68 13.63
N ASN A 6 -7.23 -2.93 13.75
CA ASN A 6 -7.62 -3.99 12.81
C ASN A 6 -9.09 -4.36 12.96
N GLN A 7 -9.61 -4.44 14.18
CA GLN A 7 -11.00 -4.78 14.45
C GLN A 7 -11.97 -3.73 13.88
N LEU A 8 -11.59 -2.45 13.92
CA LEU A 8 -12.38 -1.39 13.29
C LEU A 8 -12.38 -1.49 11.76
N GLY A 9 -11.33 -2.06 11.15
CA GLY A 9 -11.28 -2.29 9.70
C GLY A 9 -11.24 -1.02 8.84
N LEU A 10 -11.09 0.17 9.43
CA LEU A 10 -11.17 1.47 8.75
C LEU A 10 -9.83 1.97 8.21
N LEU A 11 -8.71 1.54 8.82
CA LEU A 11 -7.37 2.02 8.48
C LEU A 11 -6.42 0.83 8.32
N ALA A 12 -5.98 0.58 7.09
CA ALA A 12 -5.09 -0.54 6.78
C ALA A 12 -3.72 -0.36 7.45
N PRO A 13 -3.02 -1.45 7.84
CA PRO A 13 -1.70 -1.39 8.46
C PRO A 13 -0.71 -0.45 7.74
N ALA A 14 -0.67 -0.50 6.41
CA ALA A 14 0.22 0.30 5.57
C ALA A 14 0.04 1.82 5.70
N PHE A 15 -1.15 2.28 6.11
CA PHE A 15 -1.49 3.71 6.19
C PHE A 15 -1.46 4.26 7.62
N ARG A 16 -1.04 3.46 8.59
CA ARG A 16 -0.87 3.89 9.97
C ARG A 16 0.48 4.57 10.13
N ASP A 17 0.57 5.47 11.10
CA ASP A 17 1.85 6.01 11.55
C ASP A 17 2.73 4.86 12.05
N GLN A 18 3.76 4.54 11.27
CA GLN A 18 4.71 3.49 11.62
C GLN A 18 5.89 4.09 12.38
N PRO A 19 6.36 3.42 13.45
CA PRO A 19 7.58 3.82 14.13
C PRO A 19 8.75 3.77 13.14
N ARG A 20 9.55 4.85 13.10
CA ARG A 20 10.73 4.92 12.24
C ARG A 20 11.78 3.95 12.75
N ILE A 21 12.05 2.90 11.98
CA ILE A 21 13.18 2.02 12.23
C ILE A 21 14.42 2.75 11.72
N PRO A 22 15.38 3.11 12.59
CA PRO A 22 16.60 3.80 12.16
C PRO A 22 17.27 2.98 11.07
N HIS A 23 17.63 3.63 9.96
CA HIS A 23 18.56 3.02 9.02
C HIS A 23 19.84 2.74 9.78
N THR A 24 20.22 1.46 9.84
CA THR A 24 21.52 1.07 10.34
C THR A 24 22.54 1.75 9.44
N ALA A 25 23.19 2.81 9.94
CA ALA A 25 24.39 3.34 9.30
C ALA A 25 25.32 2.15 9.00
N SER A 26 25.87 2.13 7.78
CA SER A 26 26.70 1.06 7.22
C SER A 26 27.51 0.33 8.30
N GLY A 27 27.08 -0.89 8.66
CA GLY A 27 27.82 -1.79 9.55
C GLY A 27 27.21 -2.06 10.93
N LYS A 28 26.21 -1.31 11.43
CA LYS A 28 25.59 -1.64 12.74
C LYS A 28 24.46 -2.69 12.58
N PRO A 29 24.48 -3.81 13.31
CA PRO A 29 23.38 -4.76 13.28
C PRO A 29 22.12 -4.14 13.88
N ARG A 30 20.95 -4.60 13.43
CA ARG A 30 19.66 -4.22 14.05
C ARG A 30 19.64 -4.67 15.51
N THR A 31 19.22 -3.78 16.40
CA THR A 31 18.97 -4.13 17.80
C THR A 31 17.85 -5.16 17.91
N GLU A 32 17.81 -5.89 19.03
CA GLU A 32 16.77 -6.89 19.26
C GLU A 32 15.37 -6.27 19.27
N ALA A 33 15.23 -5.07 19.84
CA ALA A 33 13.99 -4.29 19.79
C ALA A 33 13.51 -4.02 18.35
N HIS A 34 14.41 -3.74 17.40
CA HIS A 34 14.03 -3.55 16.00
C HIS A 34 13.56 -4.85 15.35
N LYS A 35 14.13 -6.00 15.74
CA LYS A 35 13.68 -7.30 15.22
C LYS A 35 12.29 -7.63 15.75
N GLN A 36 12.07 -7.44 17.05
CA GLN A 36 10.76 -7.67 17.67
C GLN A 36 9.68 -6.80 17.02
N LEU A 37 9.98 -5.53 16.75
CA LEU A 37 9.03 -4.64 16.09
C LEU A 37 8.64 -5.12 14.68
N LEU A 38 9.58 -5.70 13.93
CA LEU A 38 9.28 -6.28 12.61
C LEU A 38 8.43 -7.54 12.71
N VAL A 39 8.71 -8.38 13.72
CA VAL A 39 7.89 -9.56 14.04
C VAL A 39 6.46 -9.13 14.35
N ASP A 40 6.29 -8.15 15.23
CA ASP A 40 4.97 -7.63 15.63
C ASP A 40 4.21 -7.07 14.41
N GLN A 41 4.90 -6.34 13.52
CA GLN A 41 4.29 -5.81 12.30
C GLN A 41 3.82 -6.92 11.35
N ILE A 42 4.53 -8.05 11.27
CA ILE A 42 4.07 -9.21 10.50
C ILE A 42 2.80 -9.78 11.14
N VAL A 43 2.78 -9.98 12.45
CA VAL A 43 1.60 -10.48 13.17
C VAL A 43 0.40 -9.54 12.98
N ILE A 44 0.62 -8.23 12.99
CA ILE A 44 -0.42 -7.21 12.71
C ILE A 44 -0.99 -7.34 11.30
N ASP A 45 -0.13 -7.55 10.29
CA ASP A 45 -0.56 -7.78 8.90
C ASP A 45 -1.42 -9.06 8.79
N PHE A 46 -1.02 -10.14 9.47
CA PHE A 46 -1.79 -11.38 9.52
C PHE A 46 -3.14 -11.21 10.23
N HIS A 47 -3.15 -10.52 11.37
CA HIS A 47 -4.39 -10.20 12.08
C HIS A 47 -5.33 -9.32 11.23
N TRP A 48 -4.79 -8.44 10.38
CA TRP A 48 -5.58 -7.63 9.47
C TRP A 48 -6.31 -8.50 8.44
N LEU A 49 -5.60 -9.45 7.84
CA LEU A 49 -6.19 -10.42 6.91
C LEU A 49 -7.27 -11.25 7.60
N HIS A 50 -7.02 -11.71 8.84
CA HIS A 50 -7.99 -12.49 9.62
C HIS A 50 -9.26 -11.71 9.96
N CYS A 51 -9.14 -10.51 10.55
CA CYS A 51 -10.31 -9.69 10.91
C CYS A 51 -11.21 -9.36 9.71
N ARG A 52 -10.60 -9.20 8.53
CA ARG A 52 -11.32 -8.88 7.30
C ARG A 52 -11.77 -10.10 6.50
N GLN A 53 -11.47 -11.30 6.99
CA GLN A 53 -11.75 -12.57 6.32
C GLN A 53 -11.24 -12.57 4.87
N GLU A 54 -10.07 -11.96 4.68
CA GLU A 54 -9.46 -11.81 3.36
C GLU A 54 -9.06 -13.18 2.83
N LYS A 55 -9.50 -13.49 1.61
CA LYS A 55 -9.12 -14.74 0.96
C LYS A 55 -7.64 -14.70 0.60
N VAL A 56 -6.88 -15.62 1.17
CA VAL A 56 -5.46 -15.87 0.85
C VAL A 56 -5.30 -17.32 0.43
N ILE A 57 -4.31 -17.61 -0.41
CA ILE A 57 -4.02 -18.97 -0.88
C ILE A 57 -2.67 -19.34 -0.27
N PRO A 58 -2.66 -19.90 0.95
CA PRO A 58 -1.43 -20.32 1.58
C PRO A 58 -0.82 -21.50 0.82
N ARG A 59 0.51 -21.53 0.71
CA ARG A 59 1.23 -22.65 0.09
C ARG A 59 1.23 -23.91 0.94
N TRP A 60 1.16 -23.77 2.26
CA TRP A 60 1.31 -24.88 3.21
C TRP A 60 0.00 -25.11 3.96
N ALA A 61 -0.40 -26.37 4.09
CA ALA A 61 -1.62 -26.75 4.81
C ALA A 61 -1.63 -26.29 6.28
N GLU A 62 -0.46 -26.25 6.92
CA GLU A 62 -0.30 -25.73 8.28
C GLU A 62 -0.69 -24.24 8.42
N LEU A 63 -0.59 -23.48 7.33
CA LEU A 63 -1.00 -22.08 7.31
C LEU A 63 -2.49 -21.93 7.04
N GLU A 64 -3.14 -22.90 6.37
CA GLU A 64 -4.59 -22.85 6.15
C GLU A 64 -5.35 -22.82 7.48
N THR A 65 -4.93 -23.64 8.44
CA THR A 65 -5.54 -23.67 9.76
C THR A 65 -5.28 -22.38 10.53
N LEU A 66 -4.05 -21.87 10.52
CA LEU A 66 -3.68 -20.62 11.20
C LEU A 66 -4.34 -19.38 10.62
N LEU A 67 -4.66 -19.38 9.33
CA LEU A 67 -5.31 -18.29 8.61
C LEU A 67 -6.82 -18.50 8.48
N SER A 68 -7.36 -19.58 9.03
CA SER A 68 -8.78 -19.85 9.00
C SER A 68 -9.54 -18.85 9.86
N HIS A 69 -10.51 -18.18 9.23
CA HIS A 69 -11.44 -17.27 9.91
C HIS A 69 -12.43 -17.99 10.84
N THR A 70 -12.56 -19.31 10.73
CA THR A 70 -13.40 -20.11 11.63
C THR A 70 -12.76 -20.33 12.99
N THR A 71 -11.45 -20.12 13.09
CA THR A 71 -10.67 -20.27 14.32
C THR A 71 -10.27 -18.92 14.88
N ARG A 72 -10.05 -18.87 16.20
CA ARG A 72 -9.51 -17.68 16.85
C ARG A 72 -8.11 -17.40 16.29
N PHE A 73 -7.82 -16.12 16.04
CA PHE A 73 -6.49 -15.70 15.61
C PHE A 73 -5.43 -16.06 16.68
N ASP A 74 -4.44 -16.86 16.30
CA ASP A 74 -3.34 -17.29 17.15
C ASP A 74 -2.08 -16.46 16.84
N ALA A 75 -1.90 -15.38 17.58
CA ALA A 75 -0.78 -14.47 17.40
C ALA A 75 0.57 -15.14 17.69
N ASP A 76 0.61 -16.04 18.68
CA ASP A 76 1.83 -16.69 19.13
C ASP A 76 2.32 -17.71 18.10
N ALA A 77 1.40 -18.52 17.54
CA ALA A 77 1.73 -19.46 16.47
C ALA A 77 2.21 -18.75 15.20
N ILE A 78 1.60 -17.61 14.82
CA ILE A 78 2.07 -16.80 13.68
C ILE A 78 3.46 -16.22 13.98
N SER A 79 3.68 -15.74 15.21
CA SER A 79 4.98 -15.20 15.62
C SER A 79 6.09 -16.26 15.49
N GLU A 80 5.88 -17.41 16.12
CA GLU A 80 6.84 -18.51 16.20
C GLU A 80 7.12 -19.14 14.82
N ARG A 81 6.07 -19.41 14.04
CA ARG A 81 6.18 -20.24 12.82
C ARG A 81 6.45 -19.43 11.57
N ILE A 82 6.13 -18.14 11.56
CA ILE A 82 6.20 -17.28 10.37
C ILE A 82 7.07 -16.06 10.64
N ALA A 83 6.71 -15.24 11.62
CA ALA A 83 7.25 -13.89 11.73
C ALA A 83 8.74 -13.86 12.11
N THR A 84 9.20 -14.82 12.93
CA THR A 84 10.62 -14.96 13.31
C THR A 84 11.50 -15.54 12.20
N ARG A 85 10.91 -16.20 11.19
CA ARG A 85 11.66 -16.83 10.10
C ARG A 85 12.21 -15.79 9.12
N LYS A 86 13.44 -16.02 8.67
CA LYS A 86 14.10 -15.15 7.67
C LYS A 86 13.60 -15.49 6.26
N TRP A 87 12.49 -14.88 5.87
CA TRP A 87 11.95 -14.96 4.51
C TRP A 87 12.07 -13.63 3.77
N SER A 88 12.31 -13.72 2.46
CA SER A 88 12.24 -12.55 1.59
C SER A 88 10.80 -12.00 1.57
N LYS A 89 10.65 -10.71 1.25
CA LYS A 89 9.32 -10.09 1.13
C LYS A 89 8.54 -10.69 -0.05
N ALA A 90 9.22 -10.93 -1.17
CA ALA A 90 8.65 -11.58 -2.35
C ALA A 90 8.16 -13.00 -2.03
N PHE A 91 8.96 -13.83 -1.35
CA PHE A 91 8.54 -15.18 -0.96
C PHE A 91 7.28 -15.14 -0.10
N ARG A 92 7.21 -14.25 0.90
CA ARG A 92 6.01 -14.12 1.75
C ARG A 92 4.77 -13.68 0.99
N ALA A 93 4.92 -12.71 0.09
CA ALA A 93 3.79 -12.15 -0.63
C ALA A 93 3.32 -13.08 -1.74
N ASP A 94 4.23 -13.54 -2.60
CA ASP A 94 3.90 -14.15 -3.88
C ASP A 94 3.86 -15.68 -3.79
N GLU A 95 4.74 -16.30 -3.00
CA GLU A 95 4.80 -17.77 -2.90
C GLU A 95 4.03 -18.30 -1.69
N LEU A 96 4.22 -17.71 -0.52
CA LEU A 96 3.67 -18.23 0.74
C LEU A 96 2.17 -18.01 0.86
N LEU A 97 1.69 -16.83 0.43
CA LEU A 97 0.30 -16.38 0.63
C LEU A 97 -0.42 -16.02 -0.67
N GLN A 98 0.31 -15.90 -1.79
CA GLN A 98 -0.21 -15.48 -3.09
C GLN A 98 -1.09 -14.22 -3.03
N LEU A 99 -0.57 -13.17 -2.40
CA LEU A 99 -1.28 -11.92 -2.14
C LEU A 99 -1.51 -11.12 -3.43
N THR A 100 -2.75 -10.69 -3.62
CA THR A 100 -3.11 -9.76 -4.70
C THR A 100 -2.49 -8.37 -4.48
N SER A 101 -2.30 -7.58 -5.54
CA SER A 101 -1.78 -6.20 -5.43
C SER A 101 -2.59 -5.36 -4.43
N ARG A 102 -3.93 -5.51 -4.43
CA ARG A 102 -4.82 -4.83 -3.48
C ARG A 102 -4.47 -5.17 -2.03
N GLN A 103 -4.25 -6.43 -1.71
CA GLN A 103 -3.86 -6.85 -0.37
C GLN A 103 -2.46 -6.31 -0.02
N GLN A 104 -1.51 -6.40 -0.94
CA GLN A 104 -0.14 -5.93 -0.69
C GLN A 104 -0.09 -4.43 -0.35
N TYR A 105 -0.92 -3.57 -0.96
CA TYR A 105 -0.96 -2.14 -0.60
C TYR A 105 -1.64 -1.84 0.74
N GLN A 106 -2.36 -2.80 1.33
CA GLN A 106 -2.92 -2.66 2.67
C GLN A 106 -1.91 -3.03 3.77
N LEU A 107 -0.87 -3.78 3.43
CA LEU A 107 0.02 -4.47 4.38
C LEU A 107 1.39 -3.80 4.47
N VAL A 108 1.98 -3.78 5.67
CA VAL A 108 3.27 -3.10 5.92
C VAL A 108 4.44 -4.01 5.54
N GLN A 109 4.47 -5.21 6.10
CA GLN A 109 5.57 -6.17 6.04
C GLN A 109 5.36 -7.24 4.98
N LEU A 110 4.10 -7.57 4.63
CA LEU A 110 3.76 -8.53 3.58
C LEU A 110 3.71 -7.93 2.16
N ARG A 111 4.14 -6.68 2.00
CA ARG A 111 4.29 -6.00 0.71
C ARG A 111 5.68 -6.23 0.12
N THR A 112 5.78 -6.55 -1.17
CA THR A 112 7.05 -6.67 -1.88
C THR A 112 7.82 -5.36 -1.95
N GLU A 113 9.12 -5.43 -2.25
CA GLU A 113 9.96 -4.22 -2.34
C GLU A 113 9.54 -3.34 -3.52
N ASP A 114 9.27 -3.93 -4.68
CA ASP A 114 8.82 -3.21 -5.89
C ASP A 114 7.57 -2.37 -5.60
N ARG A 115 6.59 -2.94 -4.87
CA ARG A 115 5.36 -2.26 -4.47
C ARG A 115 5.59 -1.18 -3.41
N LYS A 116 6.62 -1.33 -2.57
CA LYS A 116 7.05 -0.28 -1.61
C LYS A 116 7.67 0.88 -2.36
N ASP A 117 8.52 0.60 -3.33
CA ASP A 117 9.21 1.61 -4.13
C ASP A 117 8.23 2.37 -5.04
N GLU A 118 7.29 1.68 -5.67
CA GLU A 118 6.20 2.28 -6.43
C GLU A 118 5.36 3.23 -5.56
N TYR A 119 4.94 2.76 -4.37
CA TYR A 119 4.21 3.61 -3.43
C TYR A 119 5.02 4.83 -3.01
N ARG A 120 6.32 4.64 -2.71
CA ARG A 120 7.24 5.73 -2.35
C ARG A 120 7.36 6.73 -3.48
N GLN A 121 7.51 6.29 -4.72
CA GLN A 121 7.58 7.16 -5.89
C GLN A 121 6.31 8.03 -6.05
N ILE A 122 5.15 7.42 -5.85
CA ILE A 122 3.86 8.08 -6.00
C ILE A 122 3.64 9.14 -4.90
N VAL A 123 3.95 8.80 -3.65
CA VAL A 123 3.54 9.59 -2.48
C VAL A 123 4.66 10.45 -1.89
N GLU A 124 5.89 9.95 -1.81
CA GLU A 124 7.01 10.58 -1.11
C GLU A 124 8.08 11.17 -2.06
N GLY A 125 8.18 10.59 -3.26
CA GLY A 125 9.25 10.82 -4.23
C GLY A 125 10.48 9.95 -3.93
N ILE A 126 11.43 9.92 -4.87
CA ILE A 126 12.65 9.11 -4.75
C ILE A 126 13.86 10.03 -4.67
N ARG A 127 14.79 9.74 -3.75
CA ARG A 127 16.16 10.28 -3.80
C ARG A 127 16.99 9.35 -4.66
N GLN A 128 17.47 9.86 -5.79
CA GLN A 128 18.43 9.10 -6.60
C GLN A 128 19.81 9.17 -5.92
N PRO A 129 20.58 8.07 -5.92
CA PRO A 129 21.95 8.10 -5.45
C PRO A 129 22.73 9.15 -6.25
N ALA A 130 23.59 9.90 -5.56
CA ALA A 130 24.38 10.95 -6.18
C ALA A 130 25.26 10.38 -7.30
N GLY A 131 24.98 10.76 -8.55
CA GLY A 131 25.94 10.68 -9.63
C GLY A 131 26.91 11.86 -9.59
N ALA A 132 27.64 12.10 -10.68
CA ALA A 132 28.58 13.21 -10.81
C ALA A 132 27.96 14.62 -10.61
N GLY A 133 26.63 14.74 -10.62
CA GLY A 133 25.89 15.99 -10.43
C GLY A 133 25.27 16.19 -9.03
N GLY A 134 25.62 15.35 -8.04
CA GLY A 134 25.07 15.42 -6.70
C GLY A 134 23.71 14.69 -6.54
N PRO A 135 23.12 14.69 -5.33
CA PRO A 135 21.88 14.00 -5.05
C PRO A 135 20.70 14.67 -5.76
N SER A 136 20.12 13.97 -6.75
CA SER A 136 18.91 14.41 -7.44
C SER A 136 17.66 13.85 -6.76
N ARG A 137 16.66 14.70 -6.53
CA ARG A 137 15.37 14.29 -5.97
C ARG A 137 14.31 14.30 -7.06
N VAL A 138 13.73 13.13 -7.33
CA VAL A 138 12.53 13.02 -8.15
C VAL A 138 11.33 13.35 -7.26
N PRO A 139 10.55 14.41 -7.57
CA PRO A 139 9.37 14.76 -6.78
C PRO A 139 8.32 13.65 -6.85
N ALA A 140 7.47 13.58 -5.83
CA ALA A 140 6.39 12.60 -5.79
C ALA A 140 5.36 12.88 -6.91
N LEU A 141 4.86 11.82 -7.55
CA LEU A 141 3.89 11.96 -8.64
C LEU A 141 2.58 12.62 -8.20
N ILE A 142 2.21 12.49 -6.93
CA ILE A 142 1.01 13.12 -6.37
C ILE A 142 1.13 14.65 -6.25
N VAL A 143 2.32 15.24 -6.29
CA VAL A 143 2.50 16.70 -6.10
C VAL A 143 1.69 17.54 -7.10
N PRO A 144 1.84 17.37 -8.43
CA PRO A 144 1.02 18.10 -9.39
C PRO A 144 -0.48 17.80 -9.25
N ILE A 145 -0.83 16.58 -8.86
CA ILE A 145 -2.22 16.15 -8.66
C ILE A 145 -2.86 16.86 -7.47
N ARG A 146 -2.16 16.93 -6.33
CA ARG A 146 -2.59 17.65 -5.14
C ARG A 146 -2.80 19.12 -5.45
N LYS A 147 -1.88 19.73 -6.21
CA LYS A 147 -2.03 21.13 -6.66
C LYS A 147 -3.31 21.32 -7.48
N ALA A 148 -3.54 20.48 -8.49
CA ALA A 148 -4.73 20.56 -9.32
C ALA A 148 -6.04 20.35 -8.53
N ILE A 149 -6.05 19.41 -7.57
CA ILE A 149 -7.22 19.17 -6.69
C ILE A 149 -7.48 20.37 -5.79
N ASN A 150 -6.44 20.97 -5.21
CA ASN A 150 -6.59 22.14 -4.35
C ASN A 150 -7.11 23.35 -5.13
N GLU A 151 -6.56 23.62 -6.31
CA GLU A 151 -7.06 24.70 -7.19
C GLU A 151 -8.52 24.46 -7.62
N TRP A 152 -8.90 23.20 -7.83
CA TRP A 152 -10.29 22.83 -8.11
C TRP A 152 -11.21 23.07 -6.90
N ALA A 153 -10.76 22.72 -5.69
CA ALA A 153 -11.49 22.92 -4.43
C ALA A 153 -11.66 24.41 -4.08
N GLU A 154 -10.69 25.26 -4.40
CA GLU A 154 -10.80 26.71 -4.25
C GLU A 154 -11.94 27.28 -5.09
N ARG A 155 -12.10 26.77 -6.32
CA ARG A 155 -13.11 27.23 -7.30
C ARG A 155 -14.48 26.55 -7.15
N SER A 156 -14.57 25.40 -6.48
CA SER A 156 -15.80 24.62 -6.35
C SER A 156 -16.12 24.25 -4.90
N HIS A 157 -17.20 24.83 -4.37
CA HIS A 157 -17.67 24.58 -3.00
C HIS A 157 -18.00 23.10 -2.74
N GLN A 158 -18.42 22.35 -3.76
CA GLN A 158 -18.78 20.93 -3.64
C GLN A 158 -17.57 20.02 -3.37
N ILE A 159 -16.36 20.52 -3.65
CA ILE A 159 -15.11 19.77 -3.53
C ILE A 159 -14.33 20.18 -2.29
N ARG A 160 -14.57 21.39 -1.79
CA ARG A 160 -13.97 21.91 -0.56
C ARG A 160 -14.25 20.95 0.61
N GLY A 161 -13.20 20.51 1.29
CA GLY A 161 -13.27 19.52 2.37
C GLY A 161 -13.27 18.06 1.90
N HIS A 162 -13.25 17.80 0.59
CA HIS A 162 -13.16 16.46 0.01
C HIS A 162 -11.82 16.20 -0.71
N GLU A 163 -10.84 17.07 -0.55
CA GLU A 163 -9.55 17.00 -1.25
C GLU A 163 -8.81 15.69 -0.95
N ALA A 164 -8.85 15.26 0.32
CA ALA A 164 -8.18 14.04 0.77
C ALA A 164 -8.72 12.78 0.07
N ILE A 165 -10.04 12.67 -0.13
CA ILE A 165 -10.62 11.50 -0.80
C ILE A 165 -10.31 11.50 -2.29
N TYR A 166 -10.28 12.65 -2.97
CA TYR A 166 -9.87 12.70 -4.39
C TYR A 166 -8.38 12.35 -4.56
N GLN A 167 -7.52 12.79 -3.65
CA GLN A 167 -6.11 12.40 -3.62
C GLN A 167 -5.97 10.88 -3.41
N ALA A 168 -6.67 10.31 -2.42
CA ALA A 168 -6.64 8.88 -2.14
C ALA A 168 -7.19 8.05 -3.31
N LEU A 169 -8.24 8.51 -3.99
CA LEU A 169 -8.79 7.84 -5.18
C LEU A 169 -7.78 7.82 -6.33
N TRP A 170 -7.07 8.93 -6.56
CA TRP A 170 -6.02 8.96 -7.56
C TRP A 170 -4.91 7.98 -7.22
N VAL A 171 -4.39 8.03 -5.98
CA VAL A 171 -3.32 7.13 -5.51
C VAL A 171 -3.75 5.67 -5.63
N ALA A 172 -4.94 5.32 -5.14
CA ALA A 172 -5.45 3.95 -5.20
C ALA A 172 -5.58 3.44 -6.64
N ARG A 173 -6.10 4.27 -7.56
CA ARG A 173 -6.20 3.90 -8.98
C ARG A 173 -4.83 3.71 -9.62
N THR A 174 -3.87 4.59 -9.33
CA THR A 174 -2.51 4.49 -9.87
C THR A 174 -1.81 3.24 -9.37
N LEU A 175 -1.90 2.93 -8.07
CA LEU A 175 -1.28 1.74 -7.47
C LEU A 175 -1.89 0.43 -8.00
N LEU A 176 -3.21 0.36 -8.13
CA LEU A 176 -3.89 -0.86 -8.57
C LEU A 176 -3.86 -1.06 -10.09
N GLY A 177 -3.54 -0.01 -10.85
CA GLY A 177 -3.49 -0.02 -12.30
C GLY A 177 -4.86 0.21 -12.96
N THR A 178 -4.83 0.37 -14.29
CA THR A 178 -5.99 0.74 -15.12
C THR A 178 -7.09 -0.33 -15.16
N ASN A 179 -6.72 -1.60 -14.97
CA ASN A 179 -7.67 -2.73 -15.00
C ASN A 179 -8.27 -3.05 -13.62
N ALA A 180 -8.00 -2.23 -12.60
CA ALA A 180 -8.52 -2.47 -11.26
C ALA A 180 -10.04 -2.28 -11.21
N LEU A 181 -10.72 -3.20 -10.51
CA LEU A 181 -12.15 -3.06 -10.25
C LEU A 181 -12.39 -1.80 -9.40
N THR A 182 -13.42 -1.03 -9.76
CA THR A 182 -13.80 0.21 -9.05
C THR A 182 -13.98 0.00 -7.55
N LYS A 183 -14.52 -1.16 -7.14
CA LYS A 183 -14.66 -1.53 -5.73
C LYS A 183 -13.32 -1.60 -4.98
N HIS A 184 -12.26 -2.10 -5.63
CA HIS A 184 -10.94 -2.20 -5.00
C HIS A 184 -10.28 -0.82 -4.85
N VAL A 185 -10.49 0.06 -5.84
CA VAL A 185 -10.05 1.46 -5.75
C VAL A 185 -10.77 2.18 -4.61
N ALA A 186 -12.09 1.99 -4.51
CA ALA A 186 -12.92 2.57 -3.46
C ALA A 186 -12.49 2.10 -2.05
N GLU A 187 -12.29 0.79 -1.89
CA GLU A 187 -11.79 0.20 -0.65
C GLU A 187 -10.43 0.78 -0.26
N LEU A 188 -9.45 0.76 -1.16
CA LEU A 188 -8.10 1.20 -0.84
C LEU A 188 -8.05 2.70 -0.51
N ALA A 189 -8.80 3.53 -1.23
CA ALA A 189 -8.88 4.96 -0.95
C ALA A 189 -9.55 5.25 0.41
N ALA A 190 -10.62 4.52 0.75
CA ALA A 190 -11.30 4.66 2.02
C ALA A 190 -10.42 4.22 3.20
N LEU A 191 -9.70 3.10 3.02
CA LEU A 191 -8.70 2.62 3.97
C LEU A 191 -7.58 3.62 4.21
N GLN A 192 -7.15 4.34 3.17
CA GLN A 192 -6.13 5.39 3.30
C GLN A 192 -6.65 6.61 4.10
N CYS A 193 -7.94 6.91 3.98
CA CYS A 193 -8.58 8.03 4.67
C CYS A 193 -9.12 7.66 6.06
N GLY A 194 -9.11 6.39 6.47
CA GLY A 194 -9.70 5.97 7.74
C GLY A 194 -11.22 5.98 7.76
N VAL A 195 -11.88 5.81 6.60
CA VAL A 195 -13.34 5.93 6.44
C VAL A 195 -13.94 4.69 5.76
N MET A 196 -15.27 4.61 5.73
CA MET A 196 -15.97 3.56 4.99
C MET A 196 -15.92 3.79 3.48
N PRO A 197 -15.85 2.72 2.66
CA PRO A 197 -15.86 2.85 1.21
C PRO A 197 -17.18 3.45 0.71
N LEU A 198 -17.06 4.41 -0.21
CA LEU A 198 -18.22 4.97 -0.89
C LEU A 198 -18.81 3.96 -1.89
N SER A 199 -20.06 4.17 -2.27
CA SER A 199 -20.72 3.31 -3.26
C SER A 199 -19.97 3.29 -4.61
N PRO A 200 -20.00 2.17 -5.37
CA PRO A 200 -19.34 2.09 -6.68
C PRO A 200 -19.77 3.20 -7.64
N ARG A 201 -21.05 3.59 -7.62
CA ARG A 201 -21.59 4.67 -8.44
C ARG A 201 -20.96 6.01 -8.08
N THR A 202 -20.95 6.34 -6.79
CA THR A 202 -20.33 7.59 -6.29
C THR A 202 -18.85 7.65 -6.66
N ILE A 203 -18.15 6.52 -6.59
CA ILE A 203 -16.72 6.44 -6.94
C ILE A 203 -16.52 6.66 -8.43
N ALA A 204 -17.32 6.03 -9.29
CA ALA A 204 -17.26 6.23 -10.73
C ALA A 204 -17.47 7.72 -11.09
N ASP A 205 -18.47 8.37 -10.49
CA ASP A 205 -18.73 9.80 -10.70
C ASP A 205 -17.55 10.67 -10.22
N LYS A 206 -16.99 10.37 -9.05
CA LYS A 206 -15.82 11.08 -8.52
C LYS A 206 -14.57 10.90 -9.39
N LEU A 207 -14.30 9.68 -9.86
CA LEU A 207 -13.17 9.40 -10.75
C LEU A 207 -13.33 10.13 -12.08
N LYS A 208 -14.54 10.15 -12.65
CA LYS A 208 -14.83 10.91 -13.88
C LYS A 208 -14.57 12.41 -13.69
N GLN A 209 -15.04 12.99 -12.59
CA GLN A 209 -14.79 14.40 -12.29
C GLN A 209 -13.29 14.68 -12.11
N LEU A 210 -12.58 13.80 -11.39
CA LEU A 210 -11.14 13.89 -11.20
C LEU A 210 -10.41 13.89 -12.55
N ASP A 211 -10.76 12.99 -13.47
CA ASP A 211 -10.13 12.91 -14.79
C ASP A 211 -10.35 14.17 -15.61
N LEU A 212 -11.57 14.71 -15.61
CA LEU A 212 -11.88 15.98 -16.26
C LEU A 212 -11.08 17.14 -15.67
N THR A 213 -10.90 17.18 -14.35
CA THR A 213 -10.11 18.20 -13.67
C THR A 213 -8.63 18.09 -14.03
N LEU A 214 -8.06 16.88 -14.02
CA LEU A 214 -6.66 16.66 -14.37
C LEU A 214 -6.38 16.98 -15.84
N MET A 215 -7.30 16.62 -16.73
CA MET A 215 -7.22 16.98 -18.15
C MET A 215 -7.20 18.50 -18.36
N LYS A 216 -8.06 19.25 -17.66
CA LYS A 216 -8.07 20.73 -17.71
C LYS A 216 -6.78 21.34 -17.17
N ALA A 217 -6.12 20.69 -16.22
CA ALA A 217 -4.83 21.09 -15.69
C ALA A 217 -3.63 20.70 -16.59
N GLY A 218 -3.87 20.07 -17.74
CA GLY A 218 -2.82 19.59 -18.64
C GLY A 218 -2.05 18.38 -18.11
N ILE A 219 -2.59 17.68 -17.11
CA ILE A 219 -1.98 16.48 -16.52
C ILE A 219 -2.56 15.27 -17.24
N ALA A 220 -1.77 14.63 -18.10
CA ALA A 220 -2.18 13.40 -18.79
C ALA A 220 -2.62 12.35 -17.75
N GLY A 221 -3.81 11.78 -17.96
CA GLY A 221 -4.38 10.76 -17.06
C GLY A 221 -3.38 9.62 -16.87
N GLY A 222 -2.92 9.44 -15.64
CA GLY A 222 -1.82 8.54 -15.30
C GLY A 222 -2.07 7.09 -15.70
N SER A 223 -1.58 6.71 -16.87
CA SER A 223 -1.30 5.33 -17.24
C SER A 223 0.20 5.09 -17.08
N ALA A 224 0.64 4.76 -15.86
CA ALA A 224 1.96 4.22 -15.65
C ALA A 224 1.96 2.75 -16.11
N GLY A 225 2.02 2.55 -17.43
CA GLY A 225 2.27 1.24 -18.02
C GLY A 225 3.73 0.86 -17.79
N GLY A 226 3.96 -0.16 -16.96
CA GLY A 226 5.28 -0.72 -16.71
C GLY A 226 5.92 -1.23 -18.00
N SER A 227 7.11 -0.71 -18.31
CA SER A 227 8.01 -1.24 -19.32
C SER A 227 8.46 -2.65 -18.93
N ALA A 228 8.13 -3.63 -19.76
CA ALA A 228 8.67 -4.99 -19.66
C ALA A 228 10.12 -4.99 -20.15
N GLY A 229 11.06 -4.77 -19.22
CA GLY A 229 12.50 -4.95 -19.46
C GLY A 229 12.93 -6.39 -19.18
N GLY A 230 12.70 -7.29 -20.15
CA GLY A 230 13.17 -8.68 -20.12
C GLY A 230 14.40 -8.87 -21.00
N SER A 231 15.59 -8.65 -20.41
CA SER A 231 16.90 -9.02 -20.97
C SER A 231 16.99 -10.54 -21.16
N ALA A 232 17.06 -10.99 -22.42
CA ALA A 232 17.46 -12.35 -22.76
C ALA A 232 18.98 -12.38 -22.99
N GLY A 233 19.71 -12.75 -21.94
CA GLY A 233 21.13 -13.09 -22.01
C GLY A 233 21.32 -14.42 -22.73
N ARG A 234 22.26 -14.42 -23.68
CA ARG A 234 22.73 -15.56 -24.46
C ARG A 234 23.33 -16.65 -23.56
N MET A 235 23.08 -17.91 -23.93
CA MET A 235 23.99 -19.03 -23.65
C MET A 235 25.19 -18.95 -24.59
#